data_AF-A0A382ZK89-F1
#
_entry.id   AF-A0A382ZK89-F1
#
_cell.length_a   1.000
_cell.length_b   1.000
_cell.length_c   1.000
_cell.angle_alpha   90.00
_cell.angle_beta   90.00
_cell.angle_gamma   90.00
#
_symmetry.space_group_name_H-M   'P 1'
#
loop_
_entity.id
_entity.type
_entity.pdbx_description
1 polymer ?
#
loop_
_entity_poly.entity_id
_entity_poly.type
_entity_poly.pdbx_seq_one_letter_code
_entity_poly.pdbx_strand_id
1 'polypeptide(L)'
;HAKDLELFVRVSVSNEHAEIDLSKKFGAINSEATGLLRLTKQYAKKIGLSFHVGSQCMHPISYTKGIAEIGNIIKKTKIIPDYINVGGGFPTIYPDLVPQSLDNYFEEIKKGLDYLKLEKKPKIICEPGRAIVAESGSTIAKVILRKKQKLFINDGTYGTLFDAGIPNIVYPSRLITNGRIISKKMTSFDFYGPTCDSIDYMKGPFVLPNNVKENDYIELGQLGGYGLTFRTKFNGFFSDEIYEVEDQPIMTMYDK
;
A
#
# COMPACT_ATOMS: atom_id res chain seq x y z
N HIS A 1 -21.95 -9.79 -29.19
CA HIS A 1 -21.50 -8.47 -28.70
C HIS A 1 -22.09 -8.22 -27.32
N ALA A 2 -21.27 -7.88 -26.33
CA ALA A 2 -21.75 -7.47 -25.01
C ALA A 2 -22.54 -6.14 -25.13
N LYS A 3 -23.73 -6.06 -24.54
CA LYS A 3 -24.62 -4.88 -24.63
C LYS A 3 -24.53 -3.97 -23.40
N ASP A 4 -23.74 -4.38 -22.43
CA ASP A 4 -23.60 -3.85 -21.08
C ASP A 4 -22.15 -3.50 -20.75
N LEU A 5 -21.27 -3.47 -21.76
CA LEU A 5 -19.86 -3.20 -21.60
C LEU A 5 -19.64 -1.80 -21.00
N GLU A 6 -18.95 -1.75 -19.87
CA GLU A 6 -18.43 -0.53 -19.24
C GLU A 6 -16.91 -0.58 -19.30
N LEU A 7 -16.28 0.49 -19.80
CA LEU A 7 -14.82 0.54 -20.02
C LEU A 7 -14.21 1.77 -19.36
N PHE A 8 -13.05 1.58 -18.75
CA PHE A 8 -12.30 2.62 -18.06
C PHE A 8 -10.97 2.85 -18.76
N VAL A 9 -10.70 4.08 -19.17
CA VAL A 9 -9.37 4.46 -19.68
C VAL A 9 -8.52 4.89 -18.49
N ARG A 10 -7.49 4.10 -18.19
CA ARG A 10 -6.51 4.42 -17.14
C ARG A 10 -5.46 5.39 -17.68
N VAL A 11 -5.37 6.55 -17.03
CA VAL A 11 -4.49 7.65 -17.37
C VAL A 11 -3.22 7.56 -16.51
N SER A 12 -2.07 7.80 -17.14
CA SER A 12 -0.79 7.93 -16.44
C SER A 12 -0.75 9.24 -15.67
N VAL A 13 -0.32 9.17 -14.41
CA VAL A 13 -0.17 10.32 -13.50
C VAL A 13 1.16 10.20 -12.76
N SER A 14 1.63 11.31 -12.19
CA SER A 14 2.85 11.32 -11.37
C SER A 14 2.63 10.52 -10.07
N ASN A 15 3.60 9.66 -9.75
CA ASN A 15 3.67 8.91 -8.49
C ASN A 15 4.82 9.41 -7.59
N GLU A 16 5.27 10.65 -7.78
CA GLU A 16 6.43 11.23 -7.07
C GLU A 16 6.32 11.25 -5.53
N HIS A 17 5.11 11.12 -5.01
CA HIS A 17 4.80 11.14 -3.58
C HIS A 17 4.42 9.74 -3.03
N ALA A 18 4.66 8.66 -3.78
CA ALA A 18 4.34 7.31 -3.36
C ALA A 18 5.60 6.49 -3.09
N GLU A 19 5.56 5.66 -2.05
CA GLU A 19 6.65 4.73 -1.74
C GLU A 19 6.77 3.62 -2.80
N ILE A 20 5.66 3.27 -3.45
CA ILE A 20 5.62 2.23 -4.48
C ILE A 20 5.06 2.81 -5.79
N ASP A 21 5.97 3.06 -6.73
CA ASP A 21 5.66 3.60 -8.06
C ASP A 21 5.09 2.51 -9.01
N LEU A 22 3.92 2.79 -9.58
CA LEU A 22 3.19 1.92 -10.52
C LEU A 22 3.14 2.53 -11.94
N SER A 23 3.55 3.78 -12.10
CA SER A 23 3.40 4.57 -13.33
C SER A 23 4.26 4.04 -14.48
N LYS A 24 5.39 3.41 -14.17
CA LYS A 24 6.28 2.80 -15.18
C LYS A 24 5.65 1.65 -15.94
N LYS A 25 4.65 0.97 -15.36
CA LYS A 25 4.02 -0.22 -15.94
C LYS A 25 2.65 0.07 -16.56
N PHE A 26 1.90 1.03 -16.02
CA PHE A 26 0.49 1.24 -16.37
C PHE A 26 0.11 2.72 -16.50
N GLY A 27 -0.89 2.97 -17.33
CA GLY A 27 -1.48 4.28 -17.57
C GLY A 27 -1.12 4.80 -18.95
N ALA A 28 -2.14 5.16 -19.74
CA ALA A 28 -1.95 5.80 -21.03
C ALA A 28 -1.54 7.27 -20.81
N ILE A 29 -0.56 7.74 -21.58
CA ILE A 29 -0.21 9.17 -21.56
C ILE A 29 -1.38 10.00 -22.09
N ASN A 30 -1.39 11.29 -21.77
CA ASN A 30 -2.52 12.18 -22.04
C ASN A 30 -2.99 12.18 -23.52
N SER A 31 -2.05 12.12 -24.46
CA SER A 31 -2.31 12.06 -25.90
C SER A 31 -3.02 10.76 -26.31
N GLU A 32 -2.53 9.62 -25.83
CA GLU A 32 -3.11 8.30 -26.08
C GLU A 32 -4.48 8.16 -25.41
N ALA A 33 -4.60 8.57 -24.15
CA ALA A 33 -5.84 8.52 -23.38
C ALA A 33 -6.99 9.29 -24.05
N THR A 34 -6.68 10.41 -24.70
CA THR A 34 -7.65 11.19 -25.50
C THR A 34 -8.22 10.35 -26.65
N GLY A 35 -7.36 9.64 -27.39
CA GLY A 35 -7.77 8.76 -28.48
C GLY A 35 -8.56 7.55 -27.97
N LEU A 36 -8.05 6.91 -26.91
CA LEU A 36 -8.71 5.77 -26.27
C LEU A 36 -10.10 6.14 -25.74
N LEU A 37 -10.28 7.30 -25.13
CA LEU A 37 -11.59 7.72 -24.62
C LEU A 37 -12.62 7.88 -25.76
N ARG A 38 -12.21 8.46 -26.89
CA ARG A 38 -13.08 8.60 -28.08
C ARG A 38 -13.47 7.25 -28.65
N LEU A 39 -12.53 6.31 -28.71
CA LEU A 39 -12.82 4.94 -29.14
C LEU A 39 -13.77 4.25 -28.17
N THR A 40 -13.45 4.31 -26.88
CA THR A 40 -14.24 3.68 -25.81
C THR A 40 -15.69 4.14 -25.85
N LYS A 41 -15.95 5.44 -26.09
CA LYS A 41 -17.30 5.99 -26.19
C LYS A 41 -18.13 5.39 -27.33
N GLN A 42 -17.51 4.88 -28.39
CA GLN A 42 -18.21 4.26 -29.53
C GLN A 42 -18.63 2.80 -29.24
N TYR A 43 -17.94 2.13 -28.32
CA TYR A 43 -18.12 0.69 -28.09
C TYR A 43 -18.69 0.33 -26.71
N ALA A 44 -18.64 1.24 -25.74
CA ALA A 44 -19.11 1.00 -24.37
C ALA A 44 -20.41 1.75 -24.07
N LYS A 45 -21.30 1.11 -23.30
CA LYS A 45 -22.55 1.71 -22.82
C LYS A 45 -22.28 2.82 -21.81
N LYS A 46 -21.30 2.61 -20.93
CA LYS A 46 -20.79 3.62 -20.01
C LYS A 46 -19.27 3.65 -20.05
N ILE A 47 -18.72 4.82 -19.76
CA ILE A 47 -17.27 5.03 -19.79
C ILE A 47 -16.76 5.67 -18.50
N GLY A 48 -15.55 5.28 -18.11
CA GLY A 48 -14.85 5.86 -16.98
C GLY A 48 -13.47 6.36 -17.36
N LEU A 49 -12.99 7.34 -16.59
CA LEU A 49 -11.58 7.71 -16.54
C LEU A 49 -11.02 7.30 -15.19
N SER A 50 -9.87 6.63 -15.19
CA SER A 50 -9.20 6.19 -13.96
C SER A 50 -7.75 6.65 -13.91
N PHE A 51 -7.19 6.75 -12.71
CA PHE A 51 -5.76 6.88 -12.47
C PHE A 51 -5.39 6.19 -11.17
N HIS A 52 -4.10 6.10 -10.85
CA HIS A 52 -3.62 5.59 -9.56
C HIS A 52 -2.33 6.32 -9.19
N VAL A 53 -2.28 6.93 -8.00
CA VAL A 53 -1.17 7.78 -7.53
C VAL A 53 0.05 7.03 -6.97
N GLY A 54 0.13 5.71 -7.19
CA GLY A 54 1.06 4.81 -6.51
C GLY A 54 0.57 4.33 -5.15
N SER A 55 1.14 3.23 -4.63
CA SER A 55 0.79 2.69 -3.31
C SER A 55 1.54 3.43 -2.21
N GLN A 56 0.90 3.61 -1.04
CA GLN A 56 1.46 4.37 0.08
C GLN A 56 1.80 5.81 -0.35
N CYS A 57 0.81 6.53 -0.88
CA CYS A 57 0.95 7.93 -1.26
C CYS A 57 0.96 8.80 -0.01
N MET A 58 2.04 9.55 0.21
CA MET A 58 2.27 10.32 1.43
C MET A 58 1.71 11.75 1.36
N HIS A 59 1.27 12.20 0.19
CA HIS A 59 0.74 13.55 -0.02
C HIS A 59 -0.61 13.57 -0.78
N PRO A 60 -1.68 14.11 -0.16
CA PRO A 60 -3.00 14.26 -0.76
C PRO A 60 -3.04 14.97 -2.13
N ILE A 61 -2.14 15.94 -2.35
CA ILE A 61 -2.08 16.74 -3.59
C ILE A 61 -1.92 15.90 -4.86
N SER A 62 -1.39 14.67 -4.75
CA SER A 62 -1.24 13.73 -5.86
C SER A 62 -2.58 13.40 -6.52
N TYR A 63 -3.65 13.32 -5.74
CA TYR A 63 -4.99 13.07 -6.26
C TYR A 63 -5.51 14.28 -7.04
N THR A 64 -5.31 15.51 -6.53
CA THR A 64 -5.65 16.74 -7.24
C THR A 64 -4.90 16.84 -8.58
N LYS A 65 -3.61 16.49 -8.61
CA LYS A 65 -2.81 16.40 -9.85
C LYS A 65 -3.39 15.36 -10.83
N GLY A 66 -3.73 14.16 -10.35
CA GLY A 66 -4.35 13.13 -11.19
C GLY A 66 -5.71 13.54 -11.76
N ILE A 67 -6.56 14.19 -10.94
CA ILE A 67 -7.84 14.73 -11.37
C ILE A 67 -7.66 15.85 -12.40
N ALA A 68 -6.63 16.69 -12.26
CA ALA A 68 -6.31 17.71 -13.27
C ALA A 68 -5.99 17.09 -14.63
N GLU A 69 -5.28 15.96 -14.67
CA GLU A 69 -5.04 15.23 -15.92
C GLU A 69 -6.31 14.67 -16.54
N ILE A 70 -7.24 14.16 -15.72
CA ILE A 70 -8.59 13.80 -16.18
C ILE A 70 -9.31 15.01 -16.77
N GLY A 71 -9.23 16.17 -16.12
CA GLY A 71 -9.80 17.43 -16.61
C GLY A 71 -9.24 17.86 -17.97
N ASN A 72 -7.93 17.69 -18.19
CA ASN A 72 -7.29 17.97 -19.47
C ASN A 72 -7.85 17.10 -20.60
N ILE A 73 -8.06 15.80 -20.35
CA ILE A 73 -8.65 14.87 -21.32
C ILE A 73 -10.11 15.24 -21.61
N ILE A 74 -10.91 15.53 -20.59
CA ILE A 74 -12.31 15.96 -20.76
C ILE A 74 -12.36 17.24 -21.61
N LYS A 75 -11.50 18.23 -21.32
CA LYS A 75 -11.45 19.50 -22.05
C LYS A 75 -11.12 19.32 -23.54
N LYS A 76 -10.19 18.42 -23.87
CA LYS A 76 -9.74 18.10 -25.24
C LYS A 76 -10.75 17.26 -26.02
N THR A 77 -11.44 16.35 -25.35
CA THR A 77 -12.39 15.42 -26.00
C THR A 77 -13.82 15.95 -26.03
N LYS A 78 -14.18 16.85 -25.10
CA LYS A 78 -15.55 17.27 -24.80
C LYS A 78 -16.46 16.12 -24.35
N ILE A 79 -15.87 15.00 -23.94
CA ILE A 79 -16.59 13.82 -23.45
C ILE A 79 -16.58 13.87 -21.92
N ILE A 80 -17.78 13.95 -21.33
CA ILE A 80 -17.95 13.80 -19.87
C ILE A 80 -18.15 12.30 -19.59
N PRO A 81 -17.29 11.67 -18.77
CA PRO A 81 -17.43 10.25 -18.45
C PRO A 81 -18.57 10.01 -17.47
N ASP A 82 -19.06 8.77 -17.41
CA ASP A 82 -20.04 8.33 -16.42
C ASP A 82 -19.38 8.14 -15.05
N TYR A 83 -18.09 7.79 -15.03
CA TYR A 83 -17.32 7.57 -13.82
C TYR A 83 -15.97 8.30 -13.82
N ILE A 84 -15.57 8.77 -12.64
CA ILE A 84 -14.16 9.09 -12.34
C ILE A 84 -13.71 8.15 -11.22
N ASN A 85 -12.68 7.37 -11.51
CA ASN A 85 -12.06 6.46 -10.56
C ASN A 85 -10.71 7.02 -10.13
N VAL A 86 -10.60 7.43 -8.86
CA VAL A 86 -9.37 8.04 -8.33
C VAL A 86 -8.32 7.00 -7.91
N GLY A 87 -8.61 5.71 -8.11
CA GLY A 87 -7.74 4.60 -7.80
C GLY A 87 -7.56 4.39 -6.31
N GLY A 88 -6.46 3.71 -5.97
CA GLY A 88 -5.98 3.52 -4.61
C GLY A 88 -4.79 4.40 -4.30
N GLY A 89 -3.99 3.96 -3.33
CA GLY A 89 -2.81 4.69 -2.86
C GLY A 89 -2.97 5.34 -1.51
N PHE A 90 -4.18 5.33 -0.94
CA PHE A 90 -4.43 5.76 0.43
C PHE A 90 -3.46 5.04 1.39
N PRO A 91 -2.71 5.81 2.20
CA PRO A 91 -1.63 5.26 3.00
C PRO A 91 -2.16 4.61 4.29
N THR A 92 -1.29 3.86 4.95
CA THR A 92 -1.39 3.52 6.38
C THR A 92 -0.19 4.12 7.12
N ILE A 93 -0.12 3.98 8.44
CA ILE A 93 0.99 4.46 9.25
C ILE A 93 2.08 3.39 9.41
N TYR A 94 3.34 3.81 9.35
CA TYR A 94 4.52 3.00 9.72
C TYR A 94 5.45 3.84 10.63
N PRO A 95 6.42 3.23 11.33
CA PRO A 95 7.36 3.93 12.21
C PRO A 95 8.05 5.15 11.58
N ASP A 96 8.40 5.09 10.29
CA ASP A 96 9.09 6.15 9.55
C ASP A 96 8.20 6.83 8.49
N LEU A 97 6.95 6.38 8.33
CA LEU A 97 5.99 6.92 7.37
C LEU A 97 4.69 7.31 8.09
N VAL A 98 4.57 8.59 8.43
CA VAL A 98 3.38 9.14 9.09
C VAL A 98 2.64 10.03 8.08
N PRO A 99 1.56 9.54 7.45
CA PRO A 99 0.78 10.33 6.49
C PRO A 99 -0.14 11.33 7.20
N GLN A 100 -0.75 12.23 6.41
CA GLN A 100 -1.91 13.00 6.85
C GLN A 100 -3.14 12.09 7.07
N SER A 101 -4.15 12.59 7.78
CA SER A 101 -5.43 11.89 7.95
C SER A 101 -6.10 11.63 6.60
N LEU A 102 -6.92 10.57 6.51
CA LEU A 102 -7.69 10.26 5.30
C LEU A 102 -8.66 11.39 4.92
N ASP A 103 -9.16 12.15 5.89
CA ASP A 103 -10.00 13.32 5.63
C ASP A 103 -9.32 14.33 4.72
N ASN A 104 -8.02 14.60 4.92
CA ASN A 104 -7.26 15.51 4.05
C ASN A 104 -7.15 14.97 2.62
N TYR A 105 -7.06 13.64 2.43
CA TYR A 105 -7.09 13.03 1.10
C TYR A 105 -8.45 13.21 0.43
N PHE A 106 -9.54 12.97 1.15
CA PHE A 106 -10.89 13.14 0.63
C PHE A 106 -11.22 14.60 0.34
N GLU A 107 -10.75 15.54 1.17
CA GLU A 107 -10.87 16.97 0.92
C GLU A 107 -10.14 17.40 -0.36
N GLU A 108 -8.90 16.96 -0.59
CA GLU A 108 -8.17 17.27 -1.81
C GLU A 108 -8.83 16.65 -3.05
N ILE A 109 -9.31 15.41 -2.97
CA ILE A 109 -10.09 14.78 -4.04
C ILE A 109 -11.34 15.62 -4.35
N LYS A 110 -12.09 16.03 -3.32
CA LYS A 110 -13.30 16.85 -3.48
C LYS A 110 -12.98 18.20 -4.14
N LYS A 111 -11.94 18.89 -3.67
CA LYS A 111 -11.47 20.15 -4.27
C LYS A 111 -11.13 19.94 -5.73
N GLY A 112 -10.30 18.94 -6.05
CA GLY A 112 -9.90 18.62 -7.43
C GLY A 112 -11.09 18.36 -8.35
N LEU A 113 -12.10 17.62 -7.88
CA LEU A 113 -13.32 17.35 -8.63
C LEU A 113 -14.17 18.61 -8.84
N ASP A 114 -14.32 19.46 -7.82
CA ASP A 114 -15.07 20.71 -7.92
C ASP A 114 -14.41 21.70 -8.89
N TYR A 115 -13.07 21.70 -9.00
CA TYR A 115 -12.33 22.50 -9.99
C TYR A 115 -12.62 22.11 -11.45
N LEU A 116 -13.10 20.89 -11.72
CA LEU A 116 -13.44 20.47 -13.08
C LEU A 116 -14.67 21.20 -13.65
N LYS A 117 -15.54 21.76 -12.78
CA LYS A 117 -16.75 22.52 -13.16
C LYS A 117 -17.62 21.82 -14.23
N LEU A 118 -17.80 20.50 -14.09
CA LEU A 118 -18.58 19.69 -15.03
C LEU A 118 -20.08 19.95 -14.87
N GLU A 119 -20.80 20.10 -15.98
CA GLU A 119 -22.27 20.27 -15.99
C GLU A 119 -22.98 19.06 -15.39
N LYS A 120 -22.49 17.85 -15.71
CA LYS A 120 -22.95 16.58 -15.12
C LYS A 120 -21.83 16.00 -14.27
N LYS A 121 -22.09 15.80 -12.98
CA LYS A 121 -21.14 15.15 -12.06
C LYS A 121 -21.04 13.64 -12.38
N PRO A 122 -19.85 13.12 -12.73
CA PRO A 122 -19.63 11.68 -12.85
C PRO A 122 -19.80 10.99 -11.49
N LYS A 123 -20.11 9.69 -11.49
CA LYS A 123 -20.04 8.88 -10.26
C LYS A 123 -18.57 8.69 -9.88
N ILE A 124 -18.25 9.01 -8.63
CA ILE A 124 -16.88 8.89 -8.12
C ILE A 124 -16.72 7.51 -7.48
N ILE A 125 -15.62 6.84 -7.78
CA ILE A 125 -15.20 5.58 -7.15
C ILE A 125 -13.72 5.64 -6.78
N CYS A 126 -13.29 4.77 -5.87
CA CYS A 126 -11.91 4.58 -5.48
C CYS A 126 -11.61 3.09 -5.28
N GLU A 127 -10.33 2.75 -5.21
CA GLU A 127 -9.82 1.37 -5.11
C GLU A 127 -8.89 1.22 -3.88
N PRO A 128 -9.39 1.49 -2.65
CA PRO A 128 -8.57 1.38 -1.45
C PRO A 128 -8.19 -0.09 -1.17
N GLY A 129 -6.94 -0.31 -0.82
CA GLY A 129 -6.41 -1.60 -0.39
C GLY A 129 -5.74 -1.48 0.97
N ARG A 130 -4.45 -1.10 0.96
CA ARG A 130 -3.62 -0.95 2.16
C ARG A 130 -4.29 -0.18 3.29
N ALA A 131 -4.92 0.96 3.00
CA ALA A 131 -5.62 1.74 4.02
C ALA A 131 -6.69 0.95 4.79
N ILE A 132 -7.43 0.05 4.12
CA ILE A 132 -8.50 -0.70 4.78
C ILE A 132 -7.94 -1.80 5.69
N VAL A 133 -6.96 -2.55 5.19
CA VAL A 133 -6.59 -3.84 5.80
C VAL A 133 -5.21 -3.87 6.44
N ALA A 134 -4.36 -2.85 6.29
CA ALA A 134 -2.99 -2.94 6.83
C ALA A 134 -3.01 -3.19 8.34
N GLU A 135 -3.78 -2.40 9.09
CA GLU A 135 -3.87 -2.48 10.56
C GLU A 135 -4.58 -3.75 11.05
N SER A 136 -5.34 -4.45 10.20
CA SER A 136 -6.08 -5.64 10.60
C SER A 136 -5.24 -6.91 10.70
N GLY A 137 -3.92 -6.82 10.53
CA GLY A 137 -3.05 -7.99 10.48
C GLY A 137 -1.64 -7.74 10.98
N SER A 138 -1.12 -8.74 11.69
CA SER A 138 0.26 -8.84 12.15
C SER A 138 0.82 -10.22 11.85
N THR A 139 2.14 -10.30 11.65
CA THR A 139 2.87 -11.56 11.60
C THR A 139 3.59 -11.80 12.91
N ILE A 140 3.46 -13.01 13.46
CA ILE A 140 4.23 -13.47 14.61
C ILE A 140 5.40 -14.31 14.10
N ALA A 141 6.62 -13.82 14.30
CA ALA A 141 7.84 -14.49 13.87
C ALA A 141 8.70 -14.89 15.08
N LYS A 142 9.34 -16.05 14.99
CA LYS A 142 10.29 -16.55 15.98
C LYS A 142 11.71 -16.14 15.59
N VAL A 143 12.47 -15.62 16.55
CA VAL A 143 13.90 -15.37 16.41
C VAL A 143 14.64 -16.72 16.49
N ILE A 144 15.28 -17.10 15.39
CA ILE A 144 16.04 -18.34 15.27
C ILE A 144 17.49 -18.14 15.71
N LEU A 145 18.09 -17.01 15.34
CA LEU A 145 19.48 -16.70 15.63
C LEU A 145 19.68 -15.19 15.80
N ARG A 146 20.52 -14.77 16.74
CA ARG A 146 20.97 -13.38 16.86
C ARG A 146 22.47 -13.28 16.57
N LYS A 147 22.83 -12.42 15.61
CA LYS A 147 24.22 -12.02 15.34
C LYS A 147 24.34 -10.51 15.51
N LYS A 148 24.76 -10.05 16.69
CA LYS A 148 24.83 -8.62 17.04
C LYS A 148 23.45 -7.94 16.88
N GLN A 149 23.31 -7.05 15.89
CA GLN A 149 22.10 -6.28 15.55
C GLN A 149 21.36 -6.89 14.35
N LYS A 150 21.64 -8.16 14.02
CA LYS A 150 20.94 -8.90 12.98
C LYS A 150 20.18 -10.06 13.61
N LEU A 151 18.87 -10.13 13.40
CA LEU A 151 18.04 -11.25 13.81
C LEU A 151 17.69 -12.10 12.59
N PHE A 152 17.90 -13.40 12.69
CA PHE A 152 17.40 -14.36 11.72
C PHE A 152 16.06 -14.85 12.24
N ILE A 153 15.00 -14.64 11.46
CA ILE A 153 13.64 -14.98 11.82
C ILE A 153 13.10 -16.07 10.88
N ASN A 154 12.04 -16.76 11.29
CA ASN A 154 11.43 -17.84 10.51
C ASN A 154 10.38 -17.37 9.49
N ASP A 155 10.40 -16.09 9.13
CA ASP A 155 9.64 -15.49 8.02
C ASP A 155 10.53 -14.44 7.34
N GLY A 156 10.22 -14.03 6.12
CA GLY A 156 11.10 -13.16 5.33
C GLY A 156 10.46 -12.63 4.05
N THR A 157 11.30 -12.14 3.14
CA THR A 157 10.90 -11.50 1.87
C THR A 157 10.07 -12.43 0.99
N TYR A 158 10.34 -13.74 1.03
CA TYR A 158 9.57 -14.76 0.29
C TYR A 158 8.31 -15.23 1.01
N GLY A 159 8.16 -14.83 2.28
CA GLY A 159 6.99 -15.09 3.09
C GLY A 159 6.12 -13.83 3.20
N THR A 160 5.78 -13.40 4.42
CA THR A 160 4.87 -12.24 4.58
C THR A 160 5.56 -10.88 4.49
N LEU A 161 6.89 -10.85 4.45
CA LEU A 161 7.68 -9.61 4.62
C LEU A 161 8.28 -9.09 3.31
N PHE A 162 7.65 -9.40 2.17
CA PHE A 162 8.10 -8.92 0.85
C PHE A 162 8.34 -7.41 0.83
N ASP A 163 7.38 -6.65 1.36
CA ASP A 163 7.40 -5.18 1.40
C ASP A 163 8.56 -4.65 2.29
N ALA A 164 9.01 -5.42 3.29
CA ALA A 164 10.17 -5.05 4.10
C ALA A 164 11.53 -5.34 3.43
N GLY A 165 11.58 -6.27 2.48
CA GLY A 165 12.80 -6.59 1.74
C GLY A 165 12.99 -5.77 0.47
N ILE A 166 11.91 -5.56 -0.31
CA ILE A 166 12.00 -4.95 -1.63
C ILE A 166 11.77 -3.43 -1.59
N PRO A 167 10.57 -2.91 -1.23
CA PRO A 167 10.39 -1.48 -1.00
C PRO A 167 10.97 -0.99 0.33
N ASN A 168 11.56 -1.87 1.15
CA ASN A 168 12.19 -1.52 2.44
C ASN A 168 11.24 -0.83 3.44
N ILE A 169 9.97 -1.23 3.47
CA ILE A 169 9.03 -0.76 4.48
C ILE A 169 9.44 -1.30 5.85
N VAL A 170 9.67 -0.40 6.80
CA VAL A 170 9.95 -0.78 8.19
C VAL A 170 8.62 -1.03 8.89
N TYR A 171 8.34 -2.27 9.25
CA TYR A 171 7.15 -2.60 10.03
C TYR A 171 7.30 -2.25 11.51
N PRO A 172 6.22 -1.83 12.19
CA PRO A 172 6.24 -1.70 13.63
C PRO A 172 6.45 -3.07 14.27
N SER A 173 7.45 -3.14 15.13
CA SER A 173 7.89 -4.38 15.75
C SER A 173 7.73 -4.32 17.27
N ARG A 174 7.17 -5.37 17.88
CA ARG A 174 7.18 -5.55 19.34
C ARG A 174 7.62 -6.95 19.74
N LEU A 175 8.28 -7.05 20.88
CA LEU A 175 8.66 -8.33 21.48
C LEU A 175 7.47 -8.90 22.27
N ILE A 176 7.10 -10.15 22.02
CA ILE A 176 6.10 -10.86 22.82
C ILE A 176 6.77 -11.34 24.09
N THR A 177 6.35 -10.79 25.22
CA THR A 177 7.10 -10.91 26.47
C THR A 177 6.79 -12.20 27.22
N ASN A 178 5.54 -12.66 27.20
CA ASN A 178 5.04 -13.79 28.01
C ASN A 178 5.52 -13.73 29.48
N GLY A 179 5.46 -12.54 30.10
CA GLY A 179 5.87 -12.31 31.48
C GLY A 179 7.38 -12.13 31.71
N ARG A 180 8.17 -12.11 30.64
CA ARG A 180 9.63 -11.89 30.70
C ARG A 180 9.97 -10.44 31.02
N ILE A 181 11.05 -10.26 31.80
CA ILE A 181 11.65 -8.94 32.04
C ILE A 181 12.23 -8.38 30.73
N ILE A 182 11.75 -7.21 30.33
CA ILE A 182 12.14 -6.51 29.11
C ILE A 182 13.18 -5.44 29.41
N SER A 183 14.23 -5.37 28.60
CA SER A 183 15.22 -4.30 28.71
C SER A 183 14.59 -2.95 28.36
N LYS A 184 14.81 -1.94 29.19
CA LYS A 184 14.47 -0.54 28.87
C LYS A 184 15.31 0.03 27.72
N LYS A 185 16.48 -0.57 27.45
CA LYS A 185 17.33 -0.16 26.34
C LYS A 185 16.77 -0.76 25.04
N MET A 186 16.32 0.11 24.14
CA MET A 186 15.91 -0.29 22.79
C MET A 186 17.12 -0.34 21.84
N THR A 187 17.04 -1.17 20.82
CA THR A 187 18.10 -1.34 19.81
C THR A 187 17.45 -1.58 18.45
N SER A 188 18.01 -0.99 17.42
CA SER A 188 17.60 -1.23 16.04
C SER A 188 18.23 -2.51 15.53
N PHE A 189 17.42 -3.33 14.87
CA PHE A 189 17.84 -4.56 14.25
C PHE A 189 17.54 -4.54 12.74
N ASP A 190 18.34 -5.27 11.99
CA ASP A 190 18.00 -5.77 10.65
C ASP A 190 17.51 -7.21 10.78
N PHE A 191 16.70 -7.66 9.82
CA PHE A 191 16.24 -9.05 9.76
C PHE A 191 16.80 -9.80 8.55
N TYR A 192 17.08 -11.08 8.76
CA TYR A 192 17.25 -12.07 7.70
C TYR A 192 16.10 -13.07 7.79
N GLY A 193 15.53 -13.43 6.65
CA GLY A 193 14.56 -14.50 6.58
C GLY A 193 15.20 -15.89 6.62
N PRO A 194 14.38 -16.94 6.53
CA PRO A 194 14.83 -18.33 6.73
C PRO A 194 15.48 -18.95 5.49
N THR A 195 15.41 -18.29 4.34
CA THR A 195 15.90 -18.88 3.08
C THR A 195 17.42 -18.77 2.96
N CYS A 196 17.99 -19.47 1.96
CA CYS A 196 19.41 -19.37 1.63
C CYS A 196 19.72 -18.20 0.69
N ASP A 197 18.71 -17.44 0.26
CA ASP A 197 18.90 -16.33 -0.68
C ASP A 197 19.40 -15.09 0.06
N SER A 198 20.44 -14.46 -0.47
CA SER A 198 20.99 -13.22 0.06
C SER A 198 20.04 -12.03 0.06
N ILE A 199 19.00 -12.04 -0.79
CA ILE A 199 17.99 -10.97 -0.85
C ILE A 199 16.84 -11.19 0.16
N ASP A 200 16.85 -12.30 0.89
CA ASP A 200 15.95 -12.54 2.02
C ASP A 200 16.43 -11.78 3.26
N TYR A 201 16.50 -10.47 3.09
CA TYR A 201 17.06 -9.51 4.01
C TYR A 201 16.14 -8.30 4.05
N MET A 202 15.80 -7.86 5.25
CA MET A 202 14.96 -6.70 5.50
C MET A 202 15.78 -5.71 6.32
N LYS A 203 16.06 -4.57 5.72
CA LYS A 203 16.83 -3.51 6.38
C LYS A 203 15.96 -2.84 7.43
N GLY A 204 16.50 -2.66 8.63
CA GLY A 204 15.82 -1.95 9.70
C GLY A 204 15.76 -0.42 9.47
N PRO A 205 15.37 0.35 10.50
CA PRO A 205 15.46 -0.03 11.91
C PRO A 205 14.21 -0.72 12.49
N PHE A 206 14.27 -2.05 12.71
CA PHE A 206 13.28 -2.74 13.54
C PHE A 206 13.65 -2.57 15.02
N VAL A 207 12.93 -1.70 15.72
CA VAL A 207 13.27 -1.30 17.10
C VAL A 207 12.70 -2.31 18.09
N LEU A 208 13.59 -3.04 18.76
CA LEU A 208 13.23 -4.06 19.74
C LEU A 208 14.05 -3.89 21.04
N PRO A 209 13.61 -4.46 22.17
CA PRO A 209 14.40 -4.47 23.39
C PRO A 209 15.77 -5.13 23.19
N ASN A 210 16.83 -4.55 23.75
CA ASN A 210 18.20 -5.01 23.56
C ASN A 210 18.43 -6.46 24.03
N ASN A 211 17.58 -6.99 24.91
CA ASN A 211 17.65 -8.36 25.40
C ASN A 211 16.84 -9.37 24.56
N VAL A 212 16.31 -9.00 23.39
CA VAL A 212 15.77 -9.97 22.41
C VAL A 212 16.83 -11.01 22.07
N LYS A 213 16.46 -12.29 22.03
CA LYS A 213 17.37 -13.41 21.83
C LYS A 213 16.70 -14.57 21.09
N GLU A 214 17.47 -15.60 20.81
CA GLU A 214 16.99 -16.84 20.24
C GLU A 214 15.80 -17.41 21.03
N ASN A 215 14.84 -17.94 20.28
CA ASN A 215 13.56 -18.47 20.73
C ASN A 215 12.53 -17.45 21.22
N ASP A 216 12.82 -16.15 21.21
CA ASP A 216 11.79 -15.14 21.41
C ASP A 216 10.86 -15.04 20.21
N TYR A 217 9.63 -14.60 20.46
CA TYR A 217 8.68 -14.24 19.41
C TYR A 217 8.54 -12.73 19.31
N ILE A 218 8.53 -12.24 18.08
CA ILE A 218 8.28 -10.85 17.75
C ILE A 218 7.00 -10.76 16.93
N GLU A 219 6.26 -9.69 17.15
CA GLU A 219 5.12 -9.33 16.31
C GLU A 219 5.53 -8.17 15.41
N LEU A 220 5.20 -8.31 14.13
CA LEU A 220 5.34 -7.28 13.11
C LEU A 220 3.93 -6.89 12.67
N GLY A 221 3.55 -5.64 12.91
CA GLY A 221 2.22 -5.14 12.58
C GLY A 221 2.13 -4.62 11.15
N GLN A 222 0.91 -4.27 10.74
CA GLN A 222 0.62 -3.54 9.49
C GLN A 222 0.80 -4.43 8.26
N LEU A 223 0.53 -5.72 8.44
CA LEU A 223 0.72 -6.79 7.47
C LEU A 223 -0.59 -7.40 6.94
N GLY A 224 -1.76 -6.83 7.31
CA GLY A 224 -3.03 -7.31 6.75
C GLY A 224 -3.20 -6.99 5.26
N GLY A 225 -2.45 -6.01 4.73
CA GLY A 225 -2.31 -5.77 3.29
C GLY A 225 -0.95 -6.21 2.79
N TYR A 226 -0.92 -6.92 1.65
CA TYR A 226 0.32 -7.35 0.97
C TYR A 226 1.25 -8.29 1.75
N GLY A 227 0.84 -8.80 2.92
CA GLY A 227 1.54 -9.86 3.64
C GLY A 227 1.21 -11.25 3.07
N LEU A 228 0.10 -11.84 3.51
CA LEU A 228 -0.34 -13.18 3.08
C LEU A 228 -0.45 -13.33 1.56
N THR A 229 -0.83 -12.27 0.84
CA THR A 229 -1.02 -12.28 -0.61
C THR A 229 0.27 -12.47 -1.40
N PHE A 230 1.44 -12.11 -0.85
CA PHE A 230 2.74 -12.30 -1.50
C PHE A 230 3.51 -13.51 -0.98
N ARG A 231 3.01 -14.16 0.07
CA ARG A 231 3.64 -15.35 0.64
C ARG A 231 3.76 -16.46 -0.41
N THR A 232 4.95 -17.02 -0.49
CA THR A 232 5.25 -18.20 -1.30
C THR A 232 5.53 -19.42 -0.41
N LYS A 233 5.84 -20.56 -1.03
CA LYS A 233 6.39 -21.75 -0.36
C LYS A 233 7.85 -22.00 -0.72
N PHE A 234 8.58 -20.93 -1.08
CA PHE A 234 9.99 -21.02 -1.48
C PHE A 234 10.84 -21.61 -0.35
N ASN A 235 11.76 -22.51 -0.69
CA ASN A 235 12.52 -23.36 0.25
C ASN A 235 11.68 -24.15 1.27
N GLY A 236 10.36 -24.27 1.07
CA GLY A 236 9.44 -24.94 1.98
C GLY A 236 9.12 -24.15 3.26
N PHE A 237 9.59 -22.90 3.40
CA PHE A 237 9.29 -22.08 4.58
C PHE A 237 8.00 -21.29 4.38
N PHE A 238 6.96 -21.66 5.12
CA PHE A 238 5.69 -20.94 5.22
C PHE A 238 4.95 -21.38 6.49
N SER A 239 4.00 -20.56 6.95
CA SER A 239 3.01 -20.94 7.95
C SER A 239 1.63 -20.68 7.36
N ASP A 240 0.71 -21.63 7.43
CA ASP A 240 -0.70 -21.43 7.04
C ASP A 240 -1.60 -21.17 8.26
N GLU A 241 -1.02 -21.02 9.46
CA GLU A 241 -1.77 -20.73 10.68
C GLU A 241 -2.22 -19.26 10.69
N ILE A 242 -3.52 -19.06 10.87
CA ILE A 242 -4.17 -17.75 10.95
C ILE A 242 -5.10 -17.78 12.16
N TYR A 243 -4.99 -16.75 13.00
CA TYR A 243 -5.81 -16.59 14.19
C TYR A 243 -6.48 -15.22 14.13
N GLU A 244 -7.77 -15.19 14.48
CA GLU A 244 -8.54 -13.96 14.61
C GLU A 244 -8.50 -13.50 16.07
N VAL A 245 -8.22 -12.22 16.27
CA VAL A 245 -8.09 -11.59 17.59
C VAL A 245 -8.72 -10.19 17.55
N GLU A 246 -9.04 -9.65 18.72
CA GLU A 246 -9.64 -8.32 18.88
C GLU A 246 -8.67 -7.28 19.47
N ASP A 247 -7.37 -7.61 19.49
CA ASP A 247 -6.31 -6.71 19.94
C ASP A 247 -6.21 -5.45 19.07
N GLN A 248 -5.84 -4.32 19.69
CA GLN A 248 -5.53 -3.10 18.98
C GLN A 248 -4.25 -3.25 18.14
N PRO A 249 -4.16 -2.63 16.95
CA PRO A 249 -2.94 -2.67 16.15
C PRO A 249 -1.78 -1.97 16.87
N ILE A 250 -0.54 -2.34 16.52
CA ILE A 250 0.66 -1.72 17.13
C ILE A 250 0.71 -0.20 16.88
N MET A 251 0.30 0.24 15.70
CA MET A 251 0.09 1.64 15.38
C MET A 251 -1.24 1.77 14.63
N THR A 252 -1.88 2.93 14.79
CA THR A 252 -3.16 3.25 14.17
C THR A 252 -3.14 4.65 13.57
N MET A 253 -3.74 4.79 12.39
CA MET A 253 -4.01 6.08 11.76
C MET A 253 -5.39 6.65 12.10
N TYR A 254 -6.23 5.89 12.81
CA TYR A 254 -7.67 6.17 12.98
C TYR A 254 -8.06 6.75 14.35
N ASP A 255 -7.16 6.68 15.34
CA ASP A 255 -7.39 7.22 16.69
C ASP A 255 -6.91 8.68 16.86
N LYS A 256 -6.70 9.41 15.76
CA LYS A 256 -6.16 10.78 15.75
C LYS A 256 -7.13 11.81 15.21
#